data_AF-A0A7V7L6R9-F1
#
_entry.id   AF-A0A7V7L6R9-F1
#
_cell.length_a   1.000
_cell.length_b   1.000
_cell.length_c   1.000
_cell.angle_alpha   90.00
_cell.angle_beta   90.00
_cell.angle_gamma   90.00
#
_symmetry.space_group_name_H-M   'P 1'
#
loop_
_entity.id
_entity.type
_entity.pdbx_description
1 polymer ?
#
loop_
_entity_poly.entity_id
_entity_poly.type
_entity_poly.pdbx_seq_one_letter_code
_entity_poly.pdbx_strand_id
1 'polypeptide(L)'
;MDLIDFKNKGLKYDWKTIYTGVNKKYFEPNVISDYAVELMEAGDDEAFVNELAWGIDSSDLDKILFEIKDFHFPNLEENSEELQNEISKLRFVYLSKLKEKITDEDELLNRIAEFYDRHDYPEDMTSFITYMPQDTPTTKEDLLNRFYKFLDSEKKFIE
;
A
#
# COMPACT_ATOMS: atom_id res chain seq x y z
N MET A 1 -5.55 6.48 -1.44
CA MET A 1 -4.39 6.66 -0.54
C MET A 1 -3.39 7.38 -1.38
N ASP A 2 -2.68 8.36 -0.81
CA ASP A 2 -1.86 9.29 -1.58
C ASP A 2 -0.49 9.42 -0.90
N LEU A 3 0.52 9.97 -1.59
CA LEU A 3 1.90 10.07 -1.07
C LEU A 3 1.99 10.84 0.26
N ILE A 4 1.12 11.83 0.46
CA ILE A 4 1.02 12.59 1.71
C ILE A 4 0.70 11.70 2.91
N ASP A 5 -0.01 10.58 2.73
CA ASP A 5 -0.35 9.64 3.80
C ASP A 5 0.91 8.98 4.39
N PHE A 6 1.95 8.77 3.56
CA PHE A 6 3.25 8.27 4.01
C PHE A 6 4.02 9.34 4.79
N LYS A 7 4.06 10.58 4.27
CA LYS A 7 4.70 11.72 4.94
C LYS A 7 4.10 11.95 6.33
N ASN A 8 2.78 11.91 6.44
CA ASN A 8 2.06 12.07 7.70
C ASN A 8 2.41 11.00 8.74
N LYS A 9 2.86 9.82 8.30
CA LYS A 9 3.31 8.71 9.16
C LYS A 9 4.82 8.66 9.36
N GLY A 10 5.57 9.63 8.80
CA GLY A 10 7.03 9.66 8.84
C GLY A 10 7.68 8.52 8.05
N LEU A 11 6.97 7.94 7.09
CA LEU A 11 7.44 6.83 6.28
C LEU A 11 8.04 7.33 4.97
N LYS A 12 9.19 6.76 4.61
CA LYS A 12 9.79 6.96 3.29
C LYS A 12 9.09 6.09 2.25
N TYR A 13 9.10 6.58 1.02
CA TYR A 13 8.67 5.85 -0.16
C TYR A 13 9.62 6.18 -1.29
N ASP A 14 9.75 5.23 -2.22
CA ASP A 14 10.58 5.32 -3.40
C ASP A 14 9.86 4.69 -4.60
N TRP A 15 10.55 4.59 -5.75
CA TRP A 15 10.01 3.93 -6.95
C TRP A 15 9.51 2.50 -6.69
N LYS A 16 10.11 1.78 -5.73
CA LYS A 16 9.69 0.43 -5.34
C LYS A 16 8.35 0.47 -4.63
N THR A 17 8.13 1.44 -3.74
CA THR A 17 6.83 1.70 -3.12
C THR A 17 5.76 2.07 -4.14
N ILE A 18 6.10 2.97 -5.07
CA ILE A 18 5.18 3.40 -6.13
C ILE A 18 4.76 2.22 -7.00
N TYR A 19 5.74 1.49 -7.52
CA TYR A 19 5.52 0.31 -8.36
C TYR A 19 4.68 -0.74 -7.65
N THR A 20 5.02 -1.08 -6.40
CA THR A 20 4.27 -2.07 -5.62
C THR A 20 2.85 -1.60 -5.38
N GLY A 21 2.67 -0.32 -5.03
CA GLY A 21 1.38 0.24 -4.70
C GLY A 21 0.42 0.30 -5.90
N VAL A 22 0.93 0.60 -7.09
CA VAL A 22 0.12 0.54 -8.31
C VAL A 22 -0.22 -0.90 -8.69
N ASN A 23 0.76 -1.81 -8.72
CA ASN A 23 0.53 -3.22 -9.07
C ASN A 23 -0.42 -3.93 -8.12
N LYS A 24 -0.36 -3.62 -6.83
CA LYS A 24 -1.20 -4.20 -5.79
C LYS A 24 -2.46 -3.37 -5.50
N LYS A 25 -2.77 -2.37 -6.35
CA LYS A 25 -4.00 -1.56 -6.31
C LYS A 25 -4.22 -0.76 -5.02
N TYR A 26 -3.13 -0.41 -4.34
CA TYR A 26 -3.12 0.55 -3.25
C TYR A 26 -3.19 1.99 -3.74
N PHE A 27 -2.65 2.23 -4.93
CA PHE A 27 -2.64 3.52 -5.62
C PHE A 27 -3.36 3.45 -6.96
N GLU A 28 -3.94 4.58 -7.33
CA GLU A 28 -4.31 4.85 -8.70
C GLU A 28 -3.05 5.19 -9.52
N PRO A 29 -3.03 4.89 -10.83
CA PRO A 29 -1.81 5.04 -11.65
C PRO A 29 -1.19 6.44 -11.65
N ASN A 30 -2.01 7.49 -11.49
CA ASN A 30 -1.55 8.89 -11.48
C ASN A 30 -0.51 9.19 -10.38
N VAL A 31 -0.42 8.35 -9.34
CA VAL A 31 0.62 8.48 -8.30
C VAL A 31 2.04 8.45 -8.87
N ILE A 32 2.24 7.81 -10.02
CA ILE A 32 3.55 7.75 -10.71
C ILE A 32 3.97 9.17 -11.11
N SER A 33 3.06 9.94 -11.70
CA SER A 33 3.30 11.33 -12.06
C SER A 33 3.44 12.22 -10.83
N ASP A 34 2.61 12.01 -9.80
CA ASP A 34 2.73 12.75 -8.54
C ASP A 34 4.13 12.56 -7.93
N TYR A 35 4.65 11.32 -7.93
CA TYR A 35 5.98 11.04 -7.42
C TYR A 35 7.09 11.62 -8.29
N ALA A 36 6.94 11.55 -9.62
CA ALA A 36 7.89 12.14 -10.56
C ALA A 36 7.99 13.67 -10.36
N VAL A 37 6.87 14.36 -10.15
CA VAL A 37 6.86 15.80 -9.82
C VAL A 37 7.62 16.07 -8.51
N GLU A 38 7.41 15.27 -7.46
CA GLU A 38 8.15 15.43 -6.21
C GLU A 38 9.66 15.23 -6.38
N LEU A 39 10.09 14.31 -7.24
CA LEU A 39 11.51 14.10 -7.58
C LEU A 39 12.10 15.31 -8.33
N MET A 40 11.37 15.86 -9.31
CA MET A 40 11.79 17.07 -10.01
C MET A 40 11.92 18.27 -9.06
N GLU A 41 10.97 18.45 -8.15
CA GLU A 41 11.03 19.51 -7.13
C GLU A 41 12.23 19.33 -6.18
N ALA A 42 12.67 18.08 -5.98
CA ALA A 42 13.87 17.75 -5.22
C ALA A 42 15.18 17.90 -6.04
N GLY A 43 15.09 18.22 -7.33
CA GLY A 43 16.23 18.46 -8.23
C GLY A 43 16.66 17.25 -9.07
N ASP A 44 15.79 16.25 -9.22
CA ASP A 44 16.01 15.15 -10.17
C ASP A 44 15.65 15.59 -11.60
N ASP A 45 16.67 15.69 -12.45
CA ASP A 45 16.57 16.11 -13.85
C ASP A 45 16.65 14.94 -14.83
N GLU A 46 16.49 13.68 -14.39
CA GLU A 46 16.51 12.54 -15.29
C GLU A 46 15.38 12.63 -16.34
N ALA A 47 15.71 12.29 -17.59
CA ALA A 47 14.76 12.41 -18.71
C ALA A 47 13.49 11.56 -18.49
N PHE A 48 13.65 10.39 -17.87
CA PHE A 48 12.57 9.49 -17.51
C PHE A 48 11.61 10.12 -16.48
N VAL A 49 12.16 10.71 -15.41
CA VAL A 49 11.37 11.43 -14.39
C VAL A 49 10.61 12.59 -15.00
N ASN A 50 11.28 13.38 -15.85
CA ASN A 50 10.66 14.50 -16.57
C ASN A 50 9.49 14.06 -17.46
N GLU A 51 9.61 12.92 -18.14
CA GLU A 51 8.53 12.37 -18.98
C GLU A 51 7.32 11.98 -18.13
N LEU A 52 7.53 11.24 -17.04
CA LEU A 52 6.45 10.78 -16.16
C LEU A 52 5.71 11.93 -15.46
N ALA A 53 6.40 13.04 -15.16
CA ALA A 53 5.81 14.20 -14.52
C ALA A 53 4.77 14.93 -15.39
N TRP A 54 4.81 14.76 -16.71
CA TRP A 54 3.78 15.32 -17.61
C TRP A 54 2.44 14.59 -17.54
N GLY A 55 2.38 13.44 -16.87
CA GLY A 55 1.20 12.59 -16.82
C GLY A 55 1.46 11.26 -17.54
N ILE A 56 0.81 10.21 -17.05
CA ILE A 56 0.83 8.89 -17.71
C ILE A 56 -0.51 8.63 -18.42
N ASP A 57 -0.45 7.97 -19.57
CA ASP A 57 -1.65 7.37 -20.17
C ASP A 57 -1.86 5.97 -19.58
N SER A 58 -3.10 5.70 -19.17
CA SER A 58 -3.53 4.37 -18.72
C SER A 58 -3.23 3.26 -19.74
N SER A 59 -3.22 3.55 -21.05
CA SER A 59 -2.88 2.56 -22.07
C SER A 59 -1.43 2.10 -22.03
N ASP A 60 -0.54 2.91 -21.45
CA ASP A 60 0.91 2.65 -21.39
C ASP A 60 1.34 2.16 -20.00
N LEU A 61 0.41 1.96 -19.07
CA LEU A 61 0.71 1.64 -17.67
C LEU A 61 1.63 0.41 -17.52
N ASP A 62 1.34 -0.68 -18.23
CA ASP A 62 2.15 -1.91 -18.14
C ASP A 62 3.58 -1.67 -18.62
N LYS A 63 3.75 -0.87 -19.69
CA LYS A 63 5.05 -0.50 -20.22
C LYS A 63 5.82 0.39 -19.23
N ILE A 64 5.14 1.37 -18.65
CA ILE A 64 5.73 2.29 -17.66
C ILE A 64 6.17 1.52 -16.41
N LEU A 65 5.32 0.62 -15.90
CA LEU A 65 5.67 -0.22 -14.74
C LEU A 65 6.86 -1.13 -15.05
N PHE A 66 6.94 -1.67 -16.27
CA PHE A 66 8.10 -2.44 -16.71
C PHE A 66 9.37 -1.58 -16.72
N GLU A 67 9.33 -0.36 -17.27
CA GLU A 67 10.47 0.55 -17.31
C GLU A 67 10.91 0.97 -15.90
N ILE A 68 9.98 1.33 -15.01
CA ILE A 68 10.30 1.66 -13.61
C ILE A 68 11.05 0.50 -12.95
N LYS A 69 10.57 -0.74 -13.14
CA LYS A 69 11.24 -1.92 -12.59
C LYS A 69 12.63 -2.12 -13.17
N ASP A 70 12.76 -2.07 -14.49
CA ASP A 70 14.02 -2.32 -15.20
C ASP A 70 15.10 -1.28 -14.83
N PHE A 71 14.72 -0.01 -14.71
CA PHE A 71 15.65 1.06 -14.36
C PHE A 71 16.09 1.06 -12.89
N HIS A 72 15.14 0.89 -11.96
CA HIS A 72 15.42 1.14 -10.54
C HIS A 72 15.68 -0.13 -9.72
N PHE A 73 15.12 -1.26 -10.12
CA PHE A 73 15.22 -2.52 -9.37
C PHE A 73 15.06 -3.76 -10.28
N PRO A 74 15.95 -3.93 -11.28
CA PRO A 74 15.82 -4.98 -12.29
C PRO A 74 15.88 -6.41 -11.72
N ASN A 75 16.56 -6.57 -10.58
CA ASN A 75 16.73 -7.86 -9.91
C ASN A 75 15.62 -8.17 -8.88
N LEU A 76 14.56 -7.35 -8.79
CA LEU A 76 13.48 -7.57 -7.84
C LEU A 76 12.64 -8.80 -8.23
N GLU A 77 12.66 -9.81 -7.35
CA GLU A 77 11.85 -11.02 -7.48
C GLU A 77 10.45 -10.83 -6.87
N GLU A 78 9.44 -11.47 -7.47
CA GLU A 78 8.02 -11.33 -7.07
C GLU A 78 7.71 -11.82 -5.65
N ASN A 79 8.56 -12.67 -5.06
CA ASN A 79 8.40 -13.19 -3.70
C ASN A 79 9.55 -12.78 -2.77
N SER A 80 10.31 -11.75 -3.15
CA SER A 80 11.40 -11.22 -2.34
C SER A 80 10.88 -10.61 -1.04
N GLU A 81 11.69 -10.69 0.02
CA GLU A 81 11.44 -10.01 1.28
C GLU A 81 11.27 -8.49 1.07
N GLU A 82 12.03 -7.91 0.14
CA GLU A 82 11.91 -6.50 -0.23
C GLU A 82 10.50 -6.15 -0.72
N LEU A 83 9.90 -6.95 -1.60
CA LEU A 83 8.54 -6.69 -2.08
C LEU A 83 7.50 -6.89 -0.97
N GLN A 84 7.69 -7.90 -0.10
CA GLN A 84 6.81 -8.12 1.04
C GLN A 84 6.85 -6.95 2.02
N ASN A 85 8.04 -6.37 2.27
CA ASN A 85 8.18 -5.17 3.10
C ASN A 85 7.43 -3.98 2.50
N GLU A 86 7.49 -3.79 1.18
CA GLU A 86 6.72 -2.75 0.50
C GLU A 86 5.20 -2.97 0.62
N ILE A 87 4.74 -4.22 0.48
CA ILE A 87 3.32 -4.58 0.67
C ILE A 87 2.86 -4.30 2.11
N SER A 88 3.61 -4.73 3.12
CA SER A 88 3.29 -4.45 4.53
C SER A 88 3.29 -2.94 4.82
N LYS A 89 4.24 -2.20 4.25
CA LYS A 89 4.27 -0.74 4.37
C LYS A 89 3.01 -0.09 3.79
N LEU A 90 2.63 -0.44 2.56
CA LEU A 90 1.42 0.05 1.89
C LEU A 90 0.15 -0.28 2.68
N ARG A 91 0.04 -1.53 3.13
CA ARG A 91 -1.07 -2.03 3.94
C ARG A 91 -1.19 -1.32 5.27
N PHE A 92 -0.07 -1.11 5.96
CA PHE A 92 -0.04 -0.33 7.20
C PHE A 92 -0.58 1.09 6.99
N VAL A 93 -0.12 1.79 5.96
CA VAL A 93 -0.58 3.17 5.68
C VAL A 93 -2.08 3.18 5.41
N TYR A 94 -2.56 2.29 4.55
CA TYR A 94 -3.97 2.20 4.17
C TYR A 94 -4.88 1.88 5.36
N LEU A 95 -4.57 0.81 6.10
CA LEU A 95 -5.38 0.35 7.22
C LEU A 95 -5.33 1.33 8.40
N SER A 96 -4.20 1.99 8.63
CA SER A 96 -4.12 3.07 9.62
C SER A 96 -5.02 4.24 9.24
N LYS A 97 -5.09 4.61 7.96
CA LYS A 97 -5.98 5.68 7.48
C LYS A 97 -7.45 5.32 7.66
N LEU A 98 -7.84 4.06 7.41
CA LEU A 98 -9.19 3.59 7.72
C LEU A 98 -9.50 3.74 9.22
N LYS A 99 -8.60 3.27 10.08
CA LYS A 99 -8.73 3.36 11.54
C LYS A 99 -8.83 4.81 12.04
N GLU A 100 -8.09 5.73 11.43
CA GLU A 100 -8.09 7.16 11.80
C GLU A 100 -9.36 7.89 11.35
N LYS A 101 -9.93 7.49 10.21
CA LYS A 101 -11.08 8.16 9.59
C LYS A 101 -12.42 7.65 10.09
N ILE A 102 -12.51 6.37 10.44
CA ILE A 102 -13.78 5.70 10.74
C ILE A 102 -13.89 5.47 12.24
N THR A 103 -14.84 6.15 12.88
CA THR A 103 -15.12 6.00 14.31
C THR A 103 -16.13 4.92 14.62
N ASP A 104 -16.99 4.58 13.65
CA ASP A 104 -17.97 3.50 13.80
C ASP A 104 -17.27 2.14 13.61
N GLU A 105 -17.35 1.32 14.63
CA GLU A 105 -16.64 0.03 14.68
C GLU A 105 -17.14 -0.97 13.62
N ASP A 106 -18.45 -0.97 13.36
CA ASP A 106 -19.05 -1.87 12.40
C ASP A 106 -18.69 -1.44 10.97
N GLU A 107 -18.70 -0.14 10.69
CA GLU A 107 -18.19 0.42 9.45
C GLU A 107 -16.69 0.11 9.27
N LEU A 108 -15.87 0.27 10.32
CA LEU A 108 -14.43 0.01 10.24
C LEU A 108 -14.16 -1.46 9.86
N LEU A 109 -14.81 -2.40 10.55
CA LEU A 109 -14.66 -3.82 10.26
C LEU A 109 -15.15 -4.19 8.85
N ASN A 110 -16.25 -3.57 8.39
CA ASN A 110 -16.72 -3.76 7.02
C ASN A 110 -15.70 -3.24 5.99
N ARG A 111 -15.09 -2.07 6.22
CA ARG A 111 -14.04 -1.54 5.32
C ARG A 111 -12.77 -2.39 5.31
N ILE A 112 -12.40 -2.97 6.46
CA ILE A 112 -11.28 -3.92 6.53
C ILE A 112 -11.62 -5.19 5.74
N ALA A 113 -12.85 -5.70 5.84
CA ALA A 113 -13.31 -6.86 5.09
C ALA A 113 -13.36 -6.58 3.57
N GLU A 114 -13.79 -5.39 3.15
CA GLU A 114 -13.71 -4.92 1.76
C GLU A 114 -12.26 -4.84 1.27
N PHE A 115 -11.35 -4.35 2.12
CA PHE A 115 -9.92 -4.32 1.79
C PHE A 115 -9.37 -5.73 1.57
N TYR A 116 -9.65 -6.65 2.49
CA TYR A 116 -9.23 -8.05 2.43
C TYR A 116 -9.71 -8.74 1.13
N ASP A 117 -10.96 -8.48 0.72
CA ASP A 117 -11.53 -8.99 -0.53
C ASP A 117 -10.83 -8.44 -1.78
N ARG A 118 -10.50 -7.15 -1.78
CA ARG A 118 -9.85 -6.49 -2.93
C ARG A 118 -8.37 -6.83 -3.12
N HIS A 119 -7.71 -7.35 -2.09
CA HIS A 119 -6.26 -7.62 -2.07
C HIS A 119 -5.95 -9.12 -2.00
N ASP A 120 -6.79 -9.94 -2.60
CA ASP A 120 -6.58 -11.40 -2.78
C ASP A 120 -6.50 -12.19 -1.46
N TYR A 121 -7.26 -11.77 -0.44
CA TYR A 121 -7.45 -12.52 0.81
C TYR A 121 -6.14 -12.85 1.56
N PRO A 122 -5.36 -11.83 1.98
CA PRO A 122 -4.09 -12.06 2.65
C PRO A 122 -4.26 -12.85 3.95
N GLU A 123 -3.66 -14.04 4.02
CA GLU A 123 -3.89 -15.03 5.07
C GLU A 123 -3.68 -14.48 6.49
N ASP A 124 -2.68 -13.61 6.65
CA ASP A 124 -2.32 -12.94 7.90
C ASP A 124 -3.42 -12.02 8.47
N MET A 125 -4.40 -11.62 7.65
CA MET A 125 -5.55 -10.82 8.07
C MET A 125 -6.76 -11.65 8.53
N THR A 126 -6.83 -12.93 8.17
CA THR A 126 -8.01 -13.81 8.33
C THR A 126 -8.61 -13.76 9.74
N SER A 127 -7.75 -13.67 10.76
CA SER A 127 -8.14 -13.72 12.17
C SER A 127 -9.04 -12.57 12.65
N PHE A 128 -9.17 -11.50 11.87
CA PHE A 128 -10.01 -10.33 12.20
C PHE A 128 -11.01 -9.96 11.10
N ILE A 129 -11.26 -10.84 10.12
CA ILE A 129 -12.26 -10.61 9.06
C ILE A 129 -13.63 -11.12 9.52
N THR A 130 -14.64 -10.24 9.43
CA THR A 130 -15.98 -10.46 10.00
C THR A 130 -16.73 -11.67 9.46
N TYR A 131 -16.55 -11.98 8.17
CA TYR A 131 -17.21 -13.11 7.52
C TYR A 131 -16.38 -14.41 7.53
N MET A 132 -15.12 -14.35 7.97
CA MET A 132 -14.27 -15.54 8.02
C MET A 132 -14.61 -16.40 9.23
N PRO A 133 -14.63 -17.74 9.10
CA PRO A 133 -14.82 -18.64 10.23
C PRO A 133 -13.82 -18.37 11.35
N GLN A 134 -14.30 -18.37 12.59
CA GLN A 134 -13.49 -18.17 13.78
C GLN A 134 -13.44 -19.47 14.60
N ASP A 135 -12.25 -19.85 15.07
CA ASP A 135 -12.05 -21.09 15.85
C ASP A 135 -12.79 -21.07 17.19
N THR A 136 -13.09 -19.88 17.71
CA THR A 136 -13.78 -19.67 18.98
C THR A 136 -14.86 -18.60 18.82
N PRO A 137 -15.91 -18.62 19.67
CA PRO A 137 -16.87 -17.53 19.73
C PRO A 137 -16.13 -16.20 19.91
N THR A 138 -16.23 -15.33 18.90
CA THR A 138 -15.43 -14.10 18.81
C THR A 138 -16.39 -12.92 18.79
N THR A 139 -16.15 -11.94 19.65
CA THR A 139 -16.93 -10.70 19.71
C THR A 139 -16.37 -9.67 18.73
N LYS A 140 -17.13 -8.60 18.49
CA LYS A 140 -16.65 -7.44 17.72
C LYS A 140 -15.37 -6.84 18.31
N GLU A 141 -15.34 -6.70 19.64
CA GLU A 141 -14.18 -6.18 20.37
C GLU A 141 -12.94 -7.07 20.16
N ASP A 142 -13.11 -8.40 20.12
CA ASP A 142 -12.02 -9.33 19.85
C ASP A 142 -11.44 -9.14 18.44
N LEU A 143 -12.28 -8.95 17.42
CA LEU A 143 -11.83 -8.69 16.04
C LEU A 143 -11.03 -7.39 15.96
N LEU A 144 -11.53 -6.31 16.58
CA LEU A 144 -10.82 -5.03 16.61
C LEU A 144 -9.50 -5.13 17.35
N ASN A 145 -9.46 -5.84 18.48
CA ASN A 145 -8.22 -6.06 19.22
C ASN A 145 -7.17 -6.85 18.40
N ARG A 146 -7.61 -7.84 17.61
CA ARG A 146 -6.72 -8.57 16.69
C ARG A 146 -6.25 -7.67 15.54
N PHE A 147 -7.14 -6.86 14.98
CA PHE A 147 -6.78 -5.86 13.96
C PHE A 147 -5.75 -4.85 14.48
N TYR A 148 -5.91 -4.31 15.69
CA TYR A 148 -4.94 -3.36 16.25
C TYR A 148 -3.58 -4.01 16.50
N LYS A 149 -3.54 -5.25 17.00
CA LYS A 149 -2.30 -6.01 17.15
C LYS A 149 -1.62 -6.28 15.80
N PHE A 150 -2.41 -6.61 14.78
CA PHE A 150 -1.90 -6.79 13.41
C PHE A 150 -1.28 -5.48 12.89
N LEU A 151 -1.99 -4.36 13.03
CA LEU A 151 -1.50 -3.05 12.58
C LEU A 151 -0.21 -2.64 13.29
N ASP A 152 -0.08 -2.93 14.59
CA ASP A 152 1.15 -2.70 15.35
C ASP A 152 2.30 -3.60 14.90
N SER A 153 2.02 -4.83 14.44
CA SER A 153 3.04 -5.74 13.90
C SER A 153 3.57 -5.28 12.54
N GLU A 154 2.69 -4.76 11.69
CA GLU A 154 3.06 -4.22 10.38
C GLU A 154 4.00 -3.01 10.50
N LYS A 155 3.80 -2.18 11.53
CA LYS A 155 4.68 -1.03 11.81
C LYS A 155 6.15 -1.41 12.03
N LYS A 156 6.42 -2.60 12.56
CA LYS A 156 7.79 -3.03 12.95
C LYS A 156 8.68 -3.36 11.75
N PHE A 157 8.11 -3.57 10.57
CA PHE A 157 8.86 -3.91 9.35
C PHE A 157 9.18 -2.69 8.48
N ILE A 158 8.93 -1.46 8.99
CA ILE A 158 9.00 -0.22 8.21
C ILE A 158 10.19 0.68 8.61
N GLU A 159 11.30 0.11 9.10
CA GLU A 159 12.55 0.85 9.37
C GLU A 159 13.52 0.85 8.18
#